data_AF-A0A7C7V0L6-F1
#
_entry.id   AF-A0A7C7V0L6-F1
#
_cell.length_a   1.000
_cell.length_b   1.000
_cell.length_c   1.000
_cell.angle_alpha   90.00
_cell.angle_beta   90.00
_cell.angle_gamma   90.00
#
_symmetry.space_group_name_H-M   'P 1'
#
loop_
_entity.id
_entity.type
_entity.pdbx_description
1 polymer ?
#
loop_
_entity_poly.entity_id
_entity_poly.type
_entity_poly.pdbx_seq_one_letter_code
_entity_poly.pdbx_strand_id
1 'polypeptide(L)'
;MLKLIGQLLIWGSLAGGALAAANAYLVSLDLPDEELVGLTLAAPAGRVEKPGESPRPLADKDAKVTPELLAQLRGAGVKAIRVKEFQLRRWQARWYFLLAVAGLLAGAWASRRAGRGRAEAAAETADRRVASPAGLLAQMQESVEQLASETSAMAYRPGALGVIVHELGQLQRSQIPAFGEARQQLAGQLGMRRMAAVMDSFAAAERQINRAWSAAVDEADDEALRCLREAAELLAETRRRLGQSGSA
;
A
#
# COMPACT_ATOMS: atom_id res chain seq x y z
N MET A 1 -20.91 -4.39 -3.15
CA MET A 1 -20.66 -5.85 -3.17
C MET A 1 -19.32 -6.21 -3.80
N LEU A 2 -19.02 -5.79 -5.04
CA LEU A 2 -17.78 -6.17 -5.77
C LEU A 2 -16.46 -5.80 -5.04
N LYS A 3 -16.41 -4.66 -4.34
CA LYS A 3 -15.24 -4.24 -3.53
C LYS A 3 -14.96 -5.19 -2.35
N LEU A 4 -16.01 -5.64 -1.66
CA LEU A 4 -15.89 -6.59 -0.57
C LEU A 4 -15.39 -7.94 -1.08
N ILE A 5 -15.89 -8.40 -2.23
CA ILE A 5 -15.44 -9.64 -2.87
C ILE A 5 -13.94 -9.53 -3.24
N GLY A 6 -13.52 -8.42 -3.87
CA GLY A 6 -12.10 -8.22 -4.20
C GLY A 6 -11.19 -8.17 -2.97
N GLN A 7 -11.64 -7.54 -1.89
CA GLN A 7 -10.88 -7.46 -0.64
C GLN A 7 -10.78 -8.82 0.07
N LEU A 8 -11.88 -9.58 0.11
CA LEU A 8 -11.87 -10.96 0.64
C LEU A 8 -10.97 -11.89 -0.18
N LEU A 9 -10.97 -11.77 -1.51
CA LEU A 9 -10.10 -12.54 -2.38
C LEU A 9 -8.62 -12.24 -2.11
N ILE A 10 -8.26 -10.96 -1.92
CA ILE A 10 -6.90 -10.53 -1.57
C ILE A 10 -6.48 -11.11 -0.22
N TRP A 11 -7.31 -10.96 0.83
CA TRP A 11 -7.01 -11.50 2.16
C TRP A 11 -6.87 -13.02 2.16
N GLY A 12 -7.80 -13.73 1.52
CA GLY A 12 -7.76 -15.19 1.41
C GLY A 12 -6.52 -15.68 0.66
N SER A 13 -6.17 -15.00 -0.44
CA SER A 13 -4.97 -15.31 -1.21
C SER A 13 -3.69 -15.04 -0.41
N LEU A 14 -3.64 -13.95 0.35
CA LEU A 14 -2.48 -13.61 1.17
C LEU A 14 -2.27 -14.61 2.30
N ALA A 15 -3.34 -14.99 3.01
CA ALA A 15 -3.30 -16.02 4.04
C ALA A 15 -2.89 -17.38 3.46
N GLY A 16 -3.49 -17.81 2.35
CA GLY A 16 -3.15 -19.06 1.68
C GLY A 16 -1.71 -19.09 1.16
N GLY A 17 -1.24 -18.00 0.55
CA GLY A 17 0.13 -17.86 0.08
C GLY A 17 1.16 -17.91 1.22
N ALA A 18 0.87 -17.24 2.35
CA ALA A 18 1.73 -17.27 3.53
C ALA A 18 1.84 -18.68 4.13
N LEU A 19 0.72 -19.40 4.24
CA LEU A 19 0.70 -20.80 4.71
C LEU A 19 1.46 -21.72 3.75
N ALA A 20 1.32 -21.54 2.43
CA ALA A 20 2.07 -22.32 1.45
C ALA A 20 3.58 -22.05 1.56
N ALA A 21 3.98 -20.78 1.73
CA ALA A 21 5.38 -20.37 1.86
C ALA A 21 6.02 -20.87 3.16
N ALA A 22 5.28 -20.91 4.28
CA ALA A 22 5.76 -21.47 5.54
C ALA A 22 6.15 -22.96 5.44
N ASN A 23 5.60 -23.67 4.46
CA ASN A 23 5.89 -25.07 4.17
C ASN A 23 6.95 -25.27 3.06
N ALA A 24 7.61 -24.21 2.59
CA ALA A 24 8.59 -24.30 1.49
C ALA A 24 9.79 -25.23 1.80
N TYR A 25 10.13 -25.38 3.07
CA TYR A 25 11.26 -26.19 3.55
C TYR A 25 10.82 -27.53 4.14
N LEU A 26 9.52 -27.83 4.13
CA LEU A 26 8.97 -29.09 4.60
C LEU A 26 8.86 -30.05 3.41
N VAL A 27 9.54 -31.19 3.49
CA VAL A 27 9.68 -32.15 2.39
C VAL A 27 9.10 -33.50 2.82
N SER A 28 8.22 -34.11 2.01
CA SER A 28 7.72 -35.48 2.25
C SER A 28 8.84 -36.48 2.21
N LEU A 29 8.76 -37.48 3.08
CA LEU A 29 9.56 -38.69 2.97
C LEU A 29 9.01 -39.69 1.94
N ASP A 30 7.83 -39.45 1.37
CA ASP A 30 7.26 -40.21 0.25
C ASP A 30 7.95 -39.94 -1.10
N LEU A 31 8.83 -38.94 -1.18
CA LEU A 31 9.60 -38.66 -2.39
C LEU A 31 10.69 -39.73 -2.62
N PRO A 32 11.13 -39.94 -3.87
CA PRO A 32 12.24 -40.84 -4.19
C PRO A 32 13.53 -40.45 -3.45
N ASP A 33 14.34 -41.43 -3.07
CA ASP A 33 15.55 -41.24 -2.25
C ASP A 33 16.55 -40.30 -2.91
N GLU A 34 16.69 -40.35 -4.24
CA GLU A 34 17.52 -39.44 -5.03
C GLU A 34 17.17 -37.95 -4.85
N GLU A 35 15.93 -37.62 -4.49
CA GLU A 35 15.52 -36.24 -4.21
C GLU A 35 15.80 -35.81 -2.76
N LEU A 36 16.06 -36.75 -1.86
CA LEU A 36 16.17 -36.55 -0.41
C LEU A 36 17.60 -36.72 0.12
N VAL A 37 18.37 -37.62 -0.48
CA VAL A 37 19.76 -37.92 -0.07
C VAL A 37 20.66 -36.72 -0.32
N GLY A 38 21.53 -36.43 0.66
CA GLY A 38 22.48 -35.31 0.62
C GLY A 38 21.97 -33.99 1.19
N LEU A 39 20.66 -33.90 1.48
CA LEU A 39 20.06 -32.73 2.13
C LEU A 39 20.51 -32.58 3.58
N THR A 40 20.34 -31.38 4.11
CA THR A 40 20.72 -31.03 5.48
C THR A 40 19.47 -30.72 6.28
N LEU A 41 19.30 -31.37 7.43
CA LEU A 41 18.17 -31.11 8.31
C LEU A 41 18.27 -29.70 8.90
N ALA A 42 17.19 -28.92 8.80
CA ALA A 42 17.07 -27.60 9.39
C ALA A 42 16.53 -27.65 10.84
N ALA A 43 15.94 -28.78 11.23
CA ALA A 43 15.45 -29.05 12.58
C ALA A 43 15.62 -30.55 12.90
N PRO A 44 15.66 -30.93 14.19
CA PRO A 44 15.69 -32.35 14.58
C PRO A 44 14.50 -33.13 14.00
N ALA A 45 14.72 -34.38 13.62
CA ALA A 45 13.73 -35.21 12.95
C ALA A 45 13.55 -36.58 13.62
N GLY A 46 12.33 -37.10 13.57
CA GLY A 46 11.96 -38.38 14.20
C GLY A 46 11.94 -38.33 15.72
N ARG A 47 11.43 -39.41 16.34
CA ARG A 47 11.47 -39.63 17.78
C ARG A 47 11.75 -41.09 18.05
N VAL A 48 12.70 -41.35 18.93
CA VAL A 48 12.95 -42.67 19.49
C VAL A 48 12.40 -42.67 20.92
N GLU A 49 11.37 -43.47 21.14
CA GLU A 49 10.83 -43.72 22.47
C GLU A 49 11.39 -45.05 22.98
N LYS A 50 12.29 -44.97 23.95
CA LYS A 50 12.73 -46.14 24.73
C LYS A 50 12.02 -46.11 26.08
N PRO A 51 11.47 -47.24 26.57
CA PRO A 51 10.84 -47.29 27.88
C PRO A 51 11.78 -46.79 28.98
N GLY A 52 11.37 -45.76 29.72
CA GLY A 52 12.14 -45.19 30.83
C GLY A 52 13.15 -44.09 30.45
N GLU A 53 13.30 -43.73 29.17
CA GLU A 53 14.15 -42.61 28.73
C GLU A 53 13.31 -41.46 28.16
N SER A 54 13.79 -40.22 28.30
CA SER A 54 13.18 -39.07 27.64
C SER A 54 13.27 -39.22 26.11
N PRO A 55 12.21 -38.85 25.35
CA PRO A 55 12.22 -38.98 23.90
C PRO A 55 13.39 -38.20 23.29
N ARG A 56 14.21 -38.87 22.48
CA ARG A 56 15.31 -38.23 21.76
C ARG A 56 15.00 -38.18 20.26
N PRO A 57 15.43 -37.12 19.55
CA PRO A 57 15.30 -37.08 18.10
C PRO A 57 16.13 -38.20 17.48
N LEU A 58 15.66 -38.75 16.36
CA LEU A 58 16.37 -39.79 15.63
C LEU A 58 17.55 -39.21 14.82
N ALA A 59 17.43 -37.95 14.41
CA ALA A 59 18.53 -37.16 13.88
C ALA A 59 18.48 -35.72 14.39
N ASP A 60 19.66 -35.18 14.70
CA ASP A 60 19.83 -33.81 15.13
C ASP A 60 19.73 -32.82 13.97
N LYS A 61 19.59 -31.54 14.33
CA LYS A 61 19.74 -30.43 13.40
C LYS A 61 21.13 -30.53 12.73
N ASP A 62 21.20 -30.12 11.46
CA ASP A 62 22.42 -30.11 10.64
C ASP A 62 22.93 -31.49 10.21
N ALA A 63 22.27 -32.58 10.61
CA ALA A 63 22.57 -33.91 10.11
C ALA A 63 22.30 -34.01 8.61
N LYS A 64 23.18 -34.74 7.91
CA LYS A 64 23.02 -35.07 6.49
C LYS A 64 22.05 -36.24 6.34
N VAL A 65 21.15 -36.11 5.36
CA VAL A 65 20.19 -37.16 5.02
C VAL A 65 20.91 -38.23 4.21
N THR A 66 21.22 -39.36 4.86
CA THR A 66 21.78 -40.56 4.22
C THR A 66 20.66 -41.59 3.94
N PRO A 67 20.88 -42.58 3.06
CA PRO A 67 19.90 -43.64 2.80
C PRO A 67 19.47 -44.39 4.06
N GLU A 68 20.41 -44.64 4.99
CA GLU A 68 20.16 -45.33 6.25
C GLU A 68 19.29 -44.49 7.18
N LEU A 69 19.58 -43.18 7.29
CA LEU A 69 18.78 -42.27 8.08
C LEU A 69 17.36 -42.13 7.50
N LEU A 70 17.23 -42.10 6.18
CA LEU A 70 15.93 -42.11 5.48
C LEU A 70 15.10 -43.34 5.83
N ALA A 71 15.70 -44.53 5.75
CA ALA A 71 15.04 -45.78 6.11
C ALA A 71 14.59 -45.78 7.57
N GLN A 72 15.42 -45.28 8.48
CA GLN A 72 15.08 -45.16 9.90
C GLN A 72 13.92 -44.17 10.14
N LEU A 73 13.94 -43.00 9.50
CA LEU A 73 12.88 -42.00 9.63
C LEU A 73 11.54 -42.52 9.09
N ARG A 74 11.55 -43.21 7.94
CA ARG A 74 10.35 -43.85 7.39
C ARG A 74 9.85 -44.99 8.28
N GLY A 75 10.76 -45.82 8.79
CA GLY A 75 10.44 -46.89 9.74
C GLY A 75 9.84 -46.37 11.05
N ALA A 76 10.25 -45.18 11.49
CA ALA A 76 9.68 -44.47 12.63
C ALA A 76 8.36 -43.73 12.31
N GLY A 77 7.80 -43.88 11.11
CA GLY A 77 6.53 -43.27 10.71
C GLY A 77 6.58 -41.75 10.49
N VAL A 78 7.78 -41.17 10.34
CA VAL A 78 7.92 -39.75 10.01
C VAL A 78 7.40 -39.52 8.60
N LYS A 79 6.52 -38.54 8.42
CA LYS A 79 5.94 -38.22 7.10
C LYS A 79 6.69 -37.14 6.35
N ALA A 80 7.26 -36.18 7.07
CA ALA A 80 7.96 -35.05 6.49
C ALA A 80 9.11 -34.58 7.37
N ILE A 81 10.14 -34.03 6.74
CA ILE A 81 11.31 -33.46 7.38
C ILE A 81 11.50 -32.02 6.95
N ARG A 82 12.10 -31.19 7.82
CA ARG A 82 12.46 -29.81 7.47
C ARG A 82 13.93 -29.75 7.06
N VAL A 83 14.20 -29.25 5.86
CA VAL A 83 15.55 -29.20 5.27
C VAL A 83 16.00 -27.76 5.05
N LYS A 84 17.30 -27.53 4.87
CA LYS A 84 17.84 -26.19 4.56
C LYS A 84 17.76 -25.85 3.09
N GLU A 85 17.90 -26.84 2.23
CA GLU A 85 18.00 -26.64 0.78
C GLU A 85 16.62 -26.56 0.14
N PHE A 86 16.26 -25.36 -0.32
CA PHE A 86 15.03 -25.16 -1.07
C PHE A 86 15.18 -25.65 -2.52
N GLN A 87 14.17 -26.40 -3.00
CA GLN A 87 14.02 -26.72 -4.41
C GLN A 87 12.54 -26.67 -4.80
N LEU A 88 12.23 -25.95 -5.88
CA LEU A 88 10.86 -25.73 -6.33
C LEU A 88 10.13 -27.03 -6.72
N ARG A 89 10.86 -28.04 -7.19
CA ARG A 89 10.28 -29.32 -7.62
C ARG A 89 9.70 -30.13 -6.46
N ARG A 90 10.33 -30.04 -5.28
CA ARG A 90 9.95 -30.77 -4.05
C ARG A 90 8.84 -30.09 -3.26
N TRP A 91 8.56 -28.82 -3.56
CA TRP A 91 7.60 -28.04 -2.80
C TRP A 91 6.16 -28.43 -3.15
N GLN A 92 5.53 -29.20 -2.27
CA GLN A 92 4.16 -29.71 -2.45
C GLN A 92 3.13 -28.58 -2.58
N ALA A 93 3.31 -27.48 -1.86
CA ALA A 93 2.35 -26.39 -1.84
C ALA A 93 2.51 -25.39 -3.01
N ARG A 94 3.36 -25.69 -4.01
CA ARG A 94 3.60 -24.79 -5.15
C ARG A 94 2.33 -24.39 -5.90
N TRP A 95 1.39 -25.33 -6.06
CA TRP A 95 0.14 -25.04 -6.78
C TRP A 95 -0.80 -24.15 -5.97
N TYR A 96 -0.89 -24.36 -4.65
CA TYR A 96 -1.64 -23.47 -3.77
C TYR A 96 -1.04 -22.07 -3.76
N PHE A 97 0.29 -21.97 -3.75
CA PHE A 97 0.98 -20.68 -3.85
C PHE A 97 0.71 -19.98 -5.20
N LEU A 98 0.80 -20.69 -6.32
CA LEU A 98 0.47 -20.13 -7.63
C LEU A 98 -0.99 -19.66 -7.72
N LEU A 99 -1.92 -20.44 -7.16
CA LEU A 99 -3.33 -20.07 -7.09
C LEU A 99 -3.54 -18.82 -6.22
N ALA A 100 -2.84 -18.70 -5.10
CA ALA A 100 -2.84 -17.49 -4.28
C ALA A 100 -2.30 -16.28 -5.04
N VAL A 101 -1.19 -16.42 -5.78
CA VAL A 101 -0.67 -15.32 -6.63
C VAL A 101 -1.69 -14.91 -7.69
N ALA A 102 -2.31 -15.88 -8.37
CA ALA A 102 -3.35 -15.61 -9.35
C ALA A 102 -4.57 -14.90 -8.72
N GLY A 103 -4.99 -15.33 -7.52
CA GLY A 103 -6.06 -14.70 -6.75
C GLY A 103 -5.74 -13.26 -6.35
N LEU A 104 -4.50 -12.97 -5.94
CA LEU A 104 -4.03 -11.60 -5.67
C LEU A 104 -4.12 -10.72 -6.92
N LEU A 105 -3.62 -11.22 -8.06
CA LEU A 105 -3.67 -10.48 -9.33
C LEU A 105 -5.10 -10.22 -9.79
N ALA A 106 -5.98 -11.23 -9.71
CA ALA A 106 -7.39 -11.10 -10.04
C ALA A 106 -8.10 -10.12 -9.11
N GLY A 107 -7.82 -10.16 -7.81
CA GLY A 107 -8.37 -9.24 -6.81
C GLY A 107 -7.94 -7.80 -7.04
N ALA A 108 -6.65 -7.59 -7.32
CA ALA A 108 -6.11 -6.28 -7.69
C ALA A 108 -6.75 -5.74 -8.98
N TRP A 109 -6.90 -6.59 -10.00
CA TRP A 109 -7.56 -6.23 -11.26
C TRP A 109 -9.03 -5.87 -11.06
N ALA A 110 -9.79 -6.67 -10.31
CA ALA A 110 -11.20 -6.41 -10.01
C ALA A 110 -11.38 -5.12 -9.19
N SER A 111 -10.50 -4.85 -8.22
CA SER A 111 -10.49 -3.61 -7.45
C SER A 111 -10.23 -2.39 -8.36
N ARG A 112 -9.27 -2.50 -9.28
CA ARG A 112 -8.99 -1.45 -10.29
C ARG A 112 -10.17 -1.22 -11.23
N ARG A 113 -10.84 -2.28 -11.69
CA ARG A 113 -12.00 -2.18 -12.59
C ARG A 113 -13.23 -1.60 -11.88
N ALA A 114 -13.46 -1.95 -10.62
CA ALA A 114 -14.51 -1.37 -9.79
C ALA A 114 -14.25 0.12 -9.46
N GLY A 115 -12.98 0.52 -9.37
CA GLY A 115 -12.58 1.93 -9.31
C GLY A 115 -12.86 2.67 -10.62
N ARG A 116 -12.55 2.05 -11.76
CA ARG A 116 -12.84 2.63 -13.09
C ARG A 116 -14.33 2.83 -13.37
N GLY A 117 -15.20 1.89 -13.01
CA GLY A 117 -16.65 2.04 -13.24
C GLY A 117 -17.32 3.16 -12.43
N ARG A 118 -16.77 3.52 -11.26
CA ARG A 118 -17.19 4.73 -10.53
C ARG A 118 -16.49 5.99 -11.03
N ALA A 119 -15.27 5.86 -11.53
CA ALA A 119 -14.58 6.95 -12.21
C ALA A 119 -15.27 7.32 -13.53
N GLU A 120 -15.88 6.39 -14.27
CA GLU A 120 -16.61 6.65 -15.52
C GLU A 120 -17.98 7.33 -15.26
N ALA A 121 -18.75 6.87 -14.26
CA ALA A 121 -20.00 7.51 -13.87
C ALA A 121 -19.81 8.87 -13.15
N ALA A 122 -18.66 9.08 -12.50
CA ALA A 122 -18.25 10.38 -11.97
C ALA A 122 -17.58 11.26 -13.04
N ALA A 123 -16.97 10.66 -14.08
CA ALA A 123 -16.36 11.37 -15.19
C ALA A 123 -17.42 12.08 -16.03
N GLU A 124 -18.58 11.47 -16.31
CA GLU A 124 -19.57 12.05 -17.21
C GLU A 124 -20.14 13.42 -16.74
N THR A 125 -20.18 13.65 -15.42
CA THR A 125 -20.61 14.94 -14.82
C THR A 125 -19.43 15.86 -14.46
N ALA A 126 -18.21 15.33 -14.32
CA ALA A 126 -16.99 16.10 -13.97
C ALA A 126 -16.09 16.47 -15.18
N ASP A 127 -16.35 15.88 -16.37
CA ASP A 127 -15.46 15.87 -17.54
C ASP A 127 -15.11 17.25 -18.11
N ARG A 128 -15.91 18.29 -17.84
CA ARG A 128 -15.65 19.62 -18.41
C ARG A 128 -14.89 20.59 -17.50
N ARG A 129 -14.75 20.30 -16.20
CA ARG A 129 -14.08 21.24 -15.27
C ARG A 129 -12.90 20.65 -14.51
N VAL A 130 -12.84 19.33 -14.30
CA VAL A 130 -11.84 18.68 -13.41
C VAL A 130 -10.66 18.05 -14.19
N ALA A 131 -10.76 17.83 -15.50
CA ALA A 131 -9.76 17.08 -16.28
C ALA A 131 -8.45 17.81 -16.58
N SER A 132 -8.28 19.07 -16.16
CA SER A 132 -7.01 19.80 -16.32
C SER A 132 -6.35 20.05 -14.97
N PRO A 133 -5.02 19.91 -14.84
CA PRO A 133 -4.29 20.27 -13.62
C PRO A 133 -4.53 21.73 -13.20
N ALA A 134 -4.79 22.62 -14.16
CA ALA A 134 -5.19 24.00 -13.91
C ALA A 134 -6.58 24.10 -13.26
N GLY A 135 -7.53 23.26 -13.69
CA GLY A 135 -8.86 23.16 -13.07
C GLY A 135 -8.80 22.65 -11.63
N LEU A 136 -7.96 21.65 -11.36
CA LEU A 136 -7.72 21.15 -9.99
C LEU A 136 -7.14 22.24 -9.08
N LEU A 137 -6.14 23.01 -9.55
CA LEU A 137 -5.60 24.13 -8.78
C LEU A 137 -6.62 25.25 -8.56
N ALA A 138 -7.43 25.55 -9.58
CA ALA A 138 -8.48 26.55 -9.44
C ALA A 138 -9.50 26.14 -8.38
N GLN A 139 -9.92 24.86 -8.37
CA GLN A 139 -10.83 24.32 -7.37
C GLN A 139 -10.23 24.31 -5.96
N MET A 140 -8.95 23.93 -5.82
CA MET A 140 -8.24 23.99 -4.55
C MET A 140 -8.16 25.42 -4.02
N GLN A 141 -7.78 26.36 -4.89
CA GLN A 141 -7.71 27.78 -4.51
C GLN A 141 -9.08 28.29 -4.06
N GLU A 142 -10.14 28.03 -4.84
CA GLU A 142 -11.50 28.47 -4.51
C GLU A 142 -11.97 27.88 -3.17
N SER A 143 -11.71 26.59 -2.93
CA SER A 143 -12.07 25.91 -1.67
C SER A 143 -11.37 26.55 -0.47
N VAL A 144 -10.06 26.83 -0.60
CA VAL A 144 -9.25 27.42 0.48
C VAL A 144 -9.60 28.89 0.70
N GLU A 145 -9.85 29.67 -0.36
CA GLU A 145 -10.29 31.06 -0.27
C GLU A 145 -11.68 31.18 0.37
N GLN A 146 -12.61 30.32 -0.04
CA GLN A 146 -13.95 30.25 0.56
C GLN A 146 -13.83 29.92 2.05
N LEU A 147 -13.10 28.87 2.41
CA LEU A 147 -12.89 28.49 3.81
C LEU A 147 -12.23 29.59 4.63
N ALA A 148 -11.24 30.30 4.08
CA ALA A 148 -10.58 31.42 4.74
C ALA A 148 -11.57 32.56 5.01
N SER A 149 -12.42 32.88 4.02
CA SER A 149 -13.42 33.95 4.15
C SER A 149 -14.53 33.61 5.15
N GLU A 150 -15.05 32.38 5.10
CA GLU A 150 -16.10 31.90 5.99
C GLU A 150 -15.59 31.82 7.43
N THR A 151 -14.38 31.28 7.63
CA THR A 151 -13.84 31.14 8.98
C THR A 151 -13.43 32.47 9.58
N SER A 152 -12.91 33.41 8.78
CA SER A 152 -12.62 34.77 9.25
C SER A 152 -13.89 35.52 9.68
N ALA A 153 -15.01 35.32 8.98
CA ALA A 153 -16.30 35.87 9.38
C ALA A 153 -16.86 35.22 10.67
N MET A 154 -16.38 34.01 11.00
CA MET A 154 -16.80 33.21 12.15
C MET A 154 -15.75 33.15 13.27
N ALA A 155 -14.68 33.96 13.23
CA ALA A 155 -13.48 33.84 14.07
C ALA A 155 -13.70 33.88 15.60
N TYR A 156 -14.93 34.08 16.07
CA TYR A 156 -15.31 34.07 17.49
C TYR A 156 -16.49 33.13 17.79
N ARG A 157 -16.89 32.25 16.86
CA ARG A 157 -17.96 31.27 17.07
C ARG A 157 -17.39 29.90 17.45
N PRO A 158 -17.96 29.24 18.47
CA PRO A 158 -17.67 27.84 18.75
C PRO A 158 -17.89 26.98 17.50
N GLY A 159 -16.87 26.21 17.10
CA GLY A 159 -16.94 25.28 15.96
C GLY A 159 -16.27 25.75 14.67
N ALA A 160 -15.79 27.00 14.58
CA ALA A 160 -15.08 27.51 13.41
C ALA A 160 -13.84 26.66 13.04
N LEU A 161 -13.06 26.25 14.03
CA LEU A 161 -11.90 25.37 13.84
C LEU A 161 -12.28 23.96 13.38
N GLY A 162 -13.42 23.44 13.85
CA GLY A 162 -13.94 22.15 13.40
C GLY A 162 -14.22 22.12 11.90
N VAL A 163 -14.68 23.24 11.34
CA VAL A 163 -14.86 23.40 9.89
C VAL A 163 -13.51 23.36 9.17
N ILE A 164 -12.48 24.07 9.67
CA ILE A 164 -11.13 24.01 9.09
C ILE A 164 -10.60 22.56 9.07
N VAL A 165 -10.69 21.85 10.20
CA VAL A 165 -10.19 20.47 10.32
C VAL A 165 -10.91 19.54 9.33
N HIS A 166 -12.23 19.68 9.21
CA HIS A 166 -13.02 18.87 8.29
C HIS A 166 -12.65 19.16 6.83
N GLU A 167 -12.73 20.42 6.40
CA GLU A 167 -12.56 20.83 5.00
C GLU A 167 -11.12 20.62 4.51
N LEU A 168 -10.11 21.04 5.29
CA LEU A 168 -8.72 20.79 4.91
C LEU A 168 -8.40 19.30 4.91
N GLY A 169 -8.99 18.53 5.83
CA GLY A 169 -8.86 17.07 5.83
C GLY A 169 -9.41 16.42 4.57
N GLN A 170 -10.53 16.92 4.01
CA GLN A 170 -11.04 16.44 2.73
C GLN A 170 -10.13 16.84 1.58
N LEU A 171 -9.65 18.08 1.56
CA LEU A 171 -8.75 18.59 0.53
C LEU A 171 -7.43 17.79 0.48
N GLN A 172 -6.84 17.49 1.63
CA GLN A 172 -5.63 16.65 1.76
C GLN A 172 -5.83 15.21 1.28
N ARG A 173 -7.04 14.63 1.46
CA ARG A 173 -7.32 13.25 1.04
C ARG A 173 -7.71 13.11 -0.43
N SER A 174 -8.14 14.20 -1.07
CA SER A 174 -8.71 14.15 -2.42
C SER A 174 -7.92 14.98 -3.43
N GLN A 175 -7.86 16.30 -3.25
CA GLN A 175 -7.39 17.23 -4.27
C GLN A 175 -5.86 17.31 -4.34
N ILE A 176 -5.17 17.29 -3.19
CA ILE A 176 -3.69 17.33 -3.15
C ILE A 176 -3.07 16.10 -3.83
N PRO A 177 -3.47 14.85 -3.53
CA PRO A 177 -2.96 13.68 -4.22
C PRO A 177 -3.28 13.69 -5.72
N ALA A 178 -4.49 14.12 -6.11
CA ALA A 178 -4.90 14.19 -7.50
C ALA A 178 -4.02 15.15 -8.33
N PHE A 179 -3.64 16.30 -7.77
CA PHE A 179 -2.69 17.20 -8.42
C PHE A 179 -1.27 16.61 -8.47
N GLY A 180 -0.84 15.91 -7.42
CA GLY A 180 0.42 15.17 -7.39
C GLY A 180 0.52 14.11 -8.50
N GLU A 181 -0.57 13.40 -8.79
CA GLU A 181 -0.65 12.43 -9.90
C GLU A 181 -0.60 13.13 -11.26
N ALA A 182 -1.28 14.27 -11.39
CA ALA A 182 -1.28 15.08 -12.61
C ALA A 182 0.09 15.74 -12.93
N ARG A 183 1.02 15.75 -11.97
CA ARG A 183 2.37 16.30 -12.11
C ARG A 183 3.14 15.76 -13.31
N GLN A 184 3.05 14.45 -13.59
CA GLN A 184 3.79 13.85 -14.71
C GLN A 184 3.31 14.37 -16.07
N GLN A 185 2.01 14.62 -16.19
CA GLN A 185 1.41 15.20 -17.39
C GLN A 185 1.86 16.66 -17.57
N LEU A 186 1.86 17.44 -16.49
CA LEU A 186 2.35 18.83 -16.49
C LEU A 186 3.84 18.92 -16.85
N ALA A 187 4.67 18.01 -16.34
CA ALA A 187 6.10 18.01 -16.61
C ALA A 187 6.39 17.84 -18.12
N GLY A 188 5.59 17.01 -18.81
CA GLY A 188 5.70 16.82 -20.26
C GLY A 188 5.31 18.05 -21.08
N GLN A 189 4.42 18.90 -20.56
CA GLN A 189 3.92 20.10 -21.26
C GLN A 189 4.75 21.36 -20.98
N LEU A 190 5.20 21.55 -19.74
CA LEU A 190 5.81 22.81 -19.28
C LEU A 190 7.34 22.84 -19.43
N GLY A 191 7.98 21.66 -19.48
CA GLY A 191 9.42 21.50 -19.34
C GLY A 191 9.90 21.67 -17.89
N MET A 192 11.10 21.14 -17.58
CA MET A 192 11.58 20.97 -16.20
C MET A 192 11.71 22.27 -15.39
N ARG A 193 12.20 23.35 -15.99
CA ARG A 193 12.41 24.62 -15.28
C ARG A 193 11.09 25.25 -14.81
N ARG A 194 10.08 25.27 -15.69
CA ARG A 194 8.75 25.81 -15.36
C ARG A 194 8.02 24.91 -14.38
N MET A 195 8.13 23.59 -14.56
CA MET A 195 7.59 22.63 -13.62
C MET A 195 8.16 22.82 -12.21
N ALA A 196 9.47 23.06 -12.07
CA ALA A 196 10.08 23.34 -10.77
C ALA A 196 9.47 24.57 -10.11
N ALA A 197 9.34 25.69 -10.84
CA ALA A 197 8.76 26.92 -10.29
C ALA A 197 7.29 26.76 -9.85
N VAL A 198 6.49 25.96 -10.57
CA VAL A 198 5.10 25.62 -10.18
C VAL A 198 5.08 24.72 -8.94
N MET A 199 5.95 23.71 -8.90
CA MET A 199 6.00 22.78 -7.77
C MET A 199 6.53 23.41 -6.49
N ASP A 200 7.44 24.38 -6.58
CA ASP A 200 7.97 25.08 -5.41
C ASP A 200 6.87 25.88 -4.70
N SER A 201 6.05 26.62 -5.45
CA SER A 201 4.92 27.36 -4.88
C SER A 201 3.81 26.42 -4.39
N PHE A 202 3.54 25.32 -5.10
CA PHE A 202 2.57 24.32 -4.67
C PHE A 202 2.99 23.63 -3.36
N ALA A 203 4.25 23.21 -3.25
CA ALA A 203 4.77 22.57 -2.04
C ALA A 203 4.80 23.56 -0.85
N ALA A 204 4.99 24.86 -1.09
CA ALA A 204 4.81 25.88 -0.07
C ALA A 204 3.33 25.95 0.38
N ALA A 205 2.38 25.96 -0.55
CA ALA A 205 0.95 25.97 -0.23
C ALA A 205 0.53 24.73 0.59
N GLU A 206 0.94 23.53 0.16
CA GLU A 206 0.67 22.27 0.85
C GLU A 206 1.17 22.30 2.31
N ARG A 207 2.38 22.81 2.55
CA ARG A 207 2.91 22.97 3.91
C ARG A 207 2.06 23.90 4.77
N GLN A 208 1.54 24.98 4.19
CA GLN A 208 0.66 25.90 4.92
C GLN A 208 -0.71 25.31 5.18
N ILE A 209 -1.26 24.51 4.26
CA ILE A 209 -2.48 23.73 4.50
C ILE A 209 -2.29 22.76 5.65
N ASN A 210 -1.17 22.03 5.67
CA ASN A 210 -0.86 21.09 6.76
C ASN A 210 -0.72 21.82 8.10
N ARG A 211 -0.05 22.98 8.12
CA ARG A 211 0.08 23.82 9.32
C ARG A 211 -1.26 24.36 9.80
N ALA A 212 -2.10 24.84 8.90
CA ALA A 212 -3.44 25.34 9.23
C ALA A 212 -4.31 24.24 9.83
N TRP A 213 -4.25 23.04 9.26
CA TRP A 213 -4.95 21.87 9.79
C TRP A 213 -4.46 21.50 11.19
N SER A 214 -3.15 21.37 11.40
CA SER A 214 -2.57 21.05 12.71
C SER A 214 -2.92 22.11 13.77
N ALA A 215 -2.76 23.39 13.44
CA ALA A 215 -3.12 24.48 14.34
C ALA A 215 -4.61 24.47 14.70
N ALA A 216 -5.50 24.12 13.77
CA ALA A 216 -6.93 24.01 14.05
C ALA A 216 -7.27 22.80 14.94
N VAL A 217 -6.56 21.69 14.80
CA VAL A 217 -6.67 20.53 15.70
C VAL A 217 -6.18 20.88 17.11
N ASP A 218 -5.12 21.67 17.20
CA ASP A 218 -4.50 22.10 18.46
C ASP A 218 -5.17 23.35 19.09
N GLU A 219 -6.31 23.78 18.55
CA GLU A 219 -7.08 24.94 19.03
C GLU A 219 -6.30 26.28 19.03
N ALA A 220 -5.40 26.46 18.05
CA ALA A 220 -4.63 27.68 17.83
C ALA A 220 -5.23 28.54 16.70
N ASP A 221 -6.32 29.27 17.00
CA ASP A 221 -7.13 30.00 16.02
C ASP A 221 -6.33 30.96 15.11
N ASP A 222 -5.50 31.82 15.72
CA ASP A 222 -4.75 32.83 14.99
C ASP A 222 -3.73 32.21 14.02
N GLU A 223 -3.08 31.12 14.43
CA GLU A 223 -2.14 30.40 13.57
C GLU A 223 -2.88 29.67 12.44
N ALA A 224 -3.99 29.01 12.75
CA ALA A 224 -4.81 28.32 11.76
C ALA A 224 -5.28 29.28 10.67
N LEU A 225 -5.85 30.43 11.05
CA LEU A 225 -6.35 31.45 10.13
C LEU A 225 -5.24 32.13 9.34
N ARG A 226 -4.07 32.37 9.95
CA ARG A 226 -2.91 32.93 9.25
C ARG A 226 -2.38 31.96 8.20
N CYS A 227 -2.13 30.71 8.57
CA CYS A 227 -1.64 29.69 7.64
C CYS A 227 -2.64 29.40 6.52
N LEU A 228 -3.94 29.44 6.81
CA LEU A 228 -4.99 29.26 5.80
C LEU A 228 -4.99 30.39 4.74
N ARG A 229 -4.80 31.64 5.16
CA ARG A 229 -4.65 32.78 4.24
C ARG A 229 -3.36 32.69 3.41
N GLU A 230 -2.24 32.34 4.05
CA GLU A 230 -0.97 32.13 3.36
C GLU A 230 -1.08 31.01 2.31
N ALA A 231 -1.81 29.93 2.61
CA ALA A 231 -2.08 28.85 1.66
C ALA A 231 -2.87 29.34 0.44
N ALA A 232 -3.90 30.18 0.64
CA ALA A 232 -4.69 30.77 -0.45
C ALA A 232 -3.80 31.58 -1.42
N GLU A 233 -2.93 32.43 -0.87
CA GLU A 233 -2.02 33.26 -1.66
C GLU A 233 -1.02 32.42 -2.48
N LEU A 234 -0.48 31.36 -1.87
CA LEU A 234 0.45 30.45 -2.53
C LEU A 234 -0.22 29.61 -3.63
N LEU A 235 -1.49 29.21 -3.44
CA LEU A 235 -2.28 28.56 -4.49
C LEU A 235 -2.56 29.51 -5.66
N ALA A 236 -2.91 30.76 -5.39
CA ALA A 236 -3.08 31.78 -6.42
C ALA A 236 -1.78 32.03 -7.20
N GLU A 237 -0.64 32.08 -6.52
CA GLU A 237 0.67 32.18 -7.16
C GLU A 237 0.99 30.95 -8.03
N THR A 238 0.70 29.75 -7.53
CA THR A 238 0.88 28.51 -8.29
C THR A 238 0.06 28.53 -9.58
N ARG A 239 -1.19 29.00 -9.51
CA ARG A 239 -2.07 29.15 -10.68
C ARG A 239 -1.52 30.19 -11.67
N ARG A 240 -1.02 31.33 -11.21
CA ARG A 240 -0.39 32.34 -12.08
C ARG A 240 0.80 31.77 -12.85
N ARG A 241 1.69 31.04 -12.16
CA ARG A 241 2.86 30.38 -12.78
C ARG A 241 2.45 29.34 -13.83
N LEU A 242 1.37 28.61 -13.56
CA LEU A 242 0.82 27.65 -14.51
C LEU A 242 0.22 28.36 -15.74
N GLY A 243 -0.53 29.45 -15.56
CA GLY A 243 -1.18 30.20 -16.64
C GLY A 243 -0.23 30.95 -17.57
N GLN A 244 0.87 31.51 -17.04
CA GLN A 244 1.92 32.17 -17.84
C GLN A 244 2.67 31.21 -18.80
N SER A 245 2.40 29.91 -18.72
CA SER A 245 3.10 28.89 -19.50
C SER A 245 2.39 28.50 -20.81
N GLY A 246 1.17 28.98 -21.06
CA GLY A 246 0.38 28.68 -22.26
C GLY A 246 0.49 29.70 -23.41
N SER A 247 1.31 30.75 -23.27
CA SER A 247 1.36 31.89 -24.20
C SER A 247 2.74 32.12 -24.84
N ALA A 248 3.53 31.05 -25.03
CA ALA A 248 4.83 31.09 -25.70
C ALA A 248 4.89 30.10 -26.86
#